data_AF-A0A7V4PBK5-F1
#
_entry.id   AF-A0A7V4PBK5-F1
#
_cell.length_a   1.000
_cell.length_b   1.000
_cell.length_c   1.000
_cell.angle_alpha   90.00
_cell.angle_beta   90.00
_cell.angle_gamma   90.00
#
_symmetry.space_group_name_H-M   'P 1'
#
loop_
_entity.id
_entity.type
_entity.pdbx_description
1 polymer ?
#
loop_
_entity_poly.entity_id
_entity_poly.type
_entity_poly.pdbx_seq_one_letter_code
_entity_poly.pdbx_strand_id
1 'polypeptide(L)'
;MLIVLNDDRAYLAWLAHHRAGYVLDGRRRPKLGQLVLHRAACDSVRPQAGSRRHWTTGVKLKACALDRDELVHWAEEETGLEPQFCPACAPQETPPAEAVHLTRLERDLVDFVLDAALVHLEPDSPPYRLTVGDIAACFAKTPGQLAGPLERLEAGGWLTLEAAGTRGPAASCRVLPTPQALRSLEAFQTASDAMIQADLASLTDRAPQAGAQRR
;
A
#
# COMPACT_ATOMS: atom_id res chain seq x y z
N MET A 1 -0.36 7.80 -14.26
CA MET A 1 -1.51 7.43 -15.12
C MET A 1 -1.09 6.51 -16.29
N LEU A 2 -1.99 5.61 -16.70
CA LEU A 2 -1.86 4.71 -17.87
C LEU A 2 -3.07 4.89 -18.81
N ILE A 3 -2.84 5.16 -20.10
CA ILE A 3 -3.90 5.16 -21.12
C ILE A 3 -3.89 3.81 -21.85
N VAL A 4 -5.04 3.14 -21.92
CA VAL A 4 -5.18 1.81 -22.50
C VAL A 4 -6.09 1.84 -23.74
N LEU A 5 -5.54 1.42 -24.88
CA LEU A 5 -6.22 1.40 -26.19
C LEU A 5 -6.04 0.04 -26.85
N ASN A 6 -7.13 -0.57 -27.31
CA ASN A 6 -7.14 -1.89 -27.97
C ASN A 6 -6.48 -3.02 -27.17
N ASP A 7 -6.31 -2.86 -25.85
CA ASP A 7 -5.69 -3.84 -24.97
C ASP A 7 -6.57 -4.13 -23.75
N ASP A 8 -7.61 -4.93 -23.99
CA ASP A 8 -8.51 -5.38 -22.94
C ASP A 8 -7.74 -6.19 -21.88
N ARG A 9 -6.66 -6.90 -22.26
CA ARG A 9 -5.87 -7.71 -21.33
C ARG A 9 -5.14 -6.83 -20.33
N ALA A 10 -4.45 -5.79 -20.79
CA ALA A 10 -3.76 -4.84 -19.91
C ALA A 10 -4.74 -4.12 -18.99
N TYR A 11 -5.87 -3.68 -19.52
CA TYR A 11 -6.91 -3.02 -18.72
C TYR A 11 -7.47 -3.94 -17.61
N LEU A 12 -7.81 -5.18 -17.96
CA LEU A 12 -8.36 -6.13 -17.00
C LEU A 12 -7.32 -6.55 -15.95
N ALA A 13 -6.05 -6.71 -16.34
CA ALA A 13 -4.96 -6.95 -15.40
C ALA A 13 -4.80 -5.77 -14.42
N TRP A 14 -4.86 -4.53 -14.93
CA TRP A 14 -4.76 -3.35 -14.09
C TRP A 14 -5.90 -3.29 -13.05
N LEU A 15 -7.16 -3.55 -13.46
CA LEU A 15 -8.31 -3.60 -12.55
C LEU A 15 -8.21 -4.69 -11.48
N ALA A 16 -7.53 -5.81 -11.78
CA ALA A 16 -7.33 -6.90 -10.84
C ALA A 16 -6.34 -6.50 -9.74
N HIS A 17 -5.27 -5.76 -10.09
CA HIS A 17 -4.22 -5.36 -9.17
C HIS A 17 -4.49 -4.04 -8.43
N HIS A 18 -5.32 -3.15 -8.97
CA HIS A 18 -5.52 -1.80 -8.42
C HIS A 18 -6.97 -1.53 -8.05
N ARG A 19 -7.54 -2.34 -7.14
CA ARG A 19 -8.96 -2.22 -6.77
C ARG A 19 -9.33 -0.88 -6.12
N ALA A 20 -8.38 -0.21 -5.46
CA ALA A 20 -8.55 1.11 -4.87
C ALA A 20 -8.37 2.27 -5.86
N GLY A 21 -7.84 2.01 -7.06
CA GLY A 21 -7.56 3.04 -8.05
C GLY A 21 -8.80 3.58 -8.76
N TYR A 22 -8.57 4.36 -9.80
CA TYR A 22 -9.58 5.04 -10.58
C TYR A 22 -9.45 4.73 -12.07
N VAL A 23 -10.59 4.79 -12.74
CA VAL A 23 -10.69 4.62 -14.18
C VAL A 23 -11.53 5.74 -14.74
N LEU A 24 -10.97 6.45 -15.70
CA LEU A 24 -11.70 7.35 -16.57
C LEU A 24 -12.16 6.56 -17.80
N ASP A 25 -13.47 6.48 -17.98
CA ASP A 25 -14.12 5.83 -19.11
C ASP A 25 -14.60 6.85 -20.13
N GLY A 26 -14.35 6.59 -21.41
CA GLY A 26 -14.80 7.49 -22.46
C GLY A 26 -14.54 7.00 -23.87
N ARG A 27 -14.57 7.95 -24.79
CA ARG A 27 -14.24 7.75 -26.20
C ARG A 27 -12.88 8.33 -26.53
N ARG A 28 -12.18 7.79 -27.53
CA ARG A 28 -10.84 8.28 -27.98
C ARG A 28 -10.80 9.72 -28.44
N ARG A 29 -11.94 10.25 -28.88
CA ARG A 29 -12.15 11.67 -29.18
C ARG A 29 -13.33 12.13 -28.34
N PRO A 30 -13.10 12.38 -27.04
CA PRO A 30 -14.17 12.76 -26.15
C PRO A 30 -14.74 14.11 -26.62
N LYS A 31 -16.07 14.20 -26.74
CA LYS A 31 -16.73 15.51 -26.79
C LYS A 31 -16.84 16.05 -25.37
N LEU A 32 -17.09 17.35 -25.25
CA LEU A 32 -17.37 18.02 -23.97
C LEU A 32 -18.30 17.18 -23.09
N GLY A 33 -17.84 16.83 -21.88
CA GLY A 33 -18.61 16.11 -20.87
C GLY A 33 -18.84 14.61 -21.13
N GLN A 34 -18.08 13.95 -22.01
CA GLN A 34 -18.24 12.50 -22.30
C GLN A 34 -17.31 11.57 -21.54
N LEU A 35 -16.47 12.11 -20.65
CA LEU A 35 -15.59 11.33 -19.79
C LEU A 35 -16.31 11.09 -18.46
N VAL A 36 -16.34 9.83 -18.02
CA VAL A 36 -16.92 9.45 -16.73
C VAL A 36 -15.82 8.84 -15.86
N LEU A 37 -15.58 9.43 -14.70
CA LEU A 37 -14.68 8.89 -13.69
C LEU A 37 -15.41 7.81 -12.88
N HIS A 38 -14.72 6.70 -12.64
CA HIS A 38 -15.17 5.58 -11.84
C HIS A 38 -14.08 5.16 -10.85
N ARG A 39 -14.51 4.51 -9.76
CA ARG A 39 -13.62 3.62 -9.00
C ARG A 39 -13.28 2.39 -9.85
N ALA A 40 -12.05 1.89 -9.72
CA ALA A 40 -11.67 0.59 -10.29
C ALA A 40 -12.51 -0.58 -9.73
N ALA A 41 -13.16 -0.37 -8.58
CA ALA A 41 -14.13 -1.28 -8.00
C ALA A 41 -15.54 -1.23 -8.59
N CYS A 42 -15.86 -0.23 -9.40
CA CYS A 42 -17.21 -0.02 -9.90
C CYS A 42 -17.64 -1.11 -10.90
N ASP A 43 -18.84 -1.66 -10.71
CA ASP A 43 -19.39 -2.71 -11.56
C ASP A 43 -19.59 -2.28 -13.02
N SER A 44 -19.75 -0.98 -13.28
CA SER A 44 -19.89 -0.45 -14.65
C SER A 44 -18.62 -0.56 -15.48
N VAL A 45 -17.45 -0.59 -14.82
CA VAL A 45 -16.13 -0.66 -15.46
C VAL A 45 -15.46 -2.03 -15.31
N ARG A 46 -16.08 -2.95 -14.57
CA ARG A 46 -15.60 -4.31 -14.34
C ARG A 46 -16.28 -5.34 -15.24
N PRO A 47 -15.55 -6.41 -15.61
CA PRO A 47 -16.16 -7.56 -16.26
C PRO A 47 -17.15 -8.25 -15.31
N GLN A 48 -18.40 -8.36 -15.77
CA GLN A 48 -19.41 -9.21 -15.14
C GLN A 48 -19.33 -10.63 -15.72
N ALA A 49 -19.64 -11.63 -14.91
CA ALA A 49 -19.65 -13.03 -15.34
C ALA A 49 -20.58 -13.21 -16.56
N GLY A 50 -20.06 -13.79 -17.64
CA GLY A 50 -20.81 -14.03 -18.88
C GLY A 50 -20.87 -12.86 -19.87
N SER A 51 -20.34 -11.68 -19.53
CA SER A 51 -20.32 -10.53 -20.45
C SER A 51 -19.16 -10.61 -21.46
N ARG A 52 -19.46 -10.68 -22.77
CA ARG A 52 -18.51 -10.53 -23.88
C ARG A 52 -18.33 -9.06 -24.31
N ARG A 53 -18.12 -8.17 -23.35
CA ARG A 53 -17.99 -6.73 -23.61
C ARG A 53 -16.54 -6.39 -23.93
N HIS A 54 -16.32 -5.67 -25.02
CA HIS A 54 -15.03 -5.04 -25.29
C HIS A 54 -14.85 -3.79 -24.45
N TRP A 55 -13.68 -3.58 -23.84
CA TRP A 55 -13.45 -2.50 -22.88
C TRP A 55 -12.68 -1.32 -23.47
N THR A 56 -11.74 -1.60 -24.36
CA THR A 56 -10.75 -0.64 -24.89
C THR A 56 -10.69 -0.62 -26.43
N THR A 57 -11.44 -1.51 -27.09
CA THR A 57 -11.46 -1.60 -28.55
C THR A 57 -12.53 -0.68 -29.18
N GLY A 58 -12.39 -0.43 -30.48
CA GLY A 58 -13.28 0.45 -31.23
C GLY A 58 -13.09 1.92 -30.84
N VAL A 59 -14.16 2.60 -30.48
CA VAL A 59 -14.12 4.03 -30.11
C VAL A 59 -13.76 4.28 -28.65
N LYS A 60 -13.54 3.22 -27.86
CA LYS A 60 -13.37 3.31 -26.41
C LYS A 60 -11.94 3.70 -26.02
N LEU A 61 -11.84 4.44 -24.93
CA LEU A 61 -10.61 4.83 -24.25
C LEU A 61 -10.80 4.58 -22.76
N LYS A 62 -9.76 4.04 -22.12
CA LYS A 62 -9.66 3.92 -20.66
C LYS A 62 -8.39 4.60 -20.22
N ALA A 63 -8.48 5.55 -19.30
CA ALA A 63 -7.32 6.04 -18.55
C ALA A 63 -7.42 5.53 -17.13
N CYS A 64 -6.32 5.02 -16.58
CA CYS A 64 -6.26 4.40 -15.26
C CYS A 64 -5.19 5.09 -14.41
N ALA A 65 -5.48 5.35 -13.15
CA ALA A 65 -4.52 5.94 -12.22
C ALA A 65 -4.81 5.51 -10.78
N LEU A 66 -3.81 5.66 -9.92
CA LEU A 66 -4.00 5.51 -8.47
C LEU A 66 -4.48 6.79 -7.81
N ASP A 67 -4.26 7.92 -8.47
CA ASP A 67 -4.71 9.24 -8.05
C ASP A 67 -5.94 9.66 -8.86
N ARG A 68 -6.94 10.23 -8.18
CA ARG A 68 -8.14 10.78 -8.82
C ARG A 68 -7.79 12.06 -9.57
N ASP A 69 -7.00 12.92 -8.95
CA ASP A 69 -6.78 14.28 -9.44
C ASP A 69 -5.92 14.26 -10.69
N GLU A 70 -5.01 13.28 -10.80
CA GLU A 70 -4.28 13.00 -12.05
C GLU A 70 -5.24 12.75 -13.23
N LEU A 71 -6.35 12.04 -13.03
CA LEU A 71 -7.33 11.78 -14.10
C LEU A 71 -8.28 12.96 -14.33
N VAL A 72 -8.61 13.74 -13.30
CA VAL A 72 -9.42 14.95 -13.43
C VAL A 72 -8.65 15.99 -14.24
N HIS A 73 -7.40 16.25 -13.86
CA HIS A 73 -6.55 17.21 -14.54
C HIS A 73 -6.31 16.82 -16.00
N TRP A 74 -6.01 15.55 -16.26
CA TRP A 74 -5.87 15.06 -17.64
C TRP A 74 -7.17 15.26 -18.45
N ALA A 75 -8.33 15.02 -17.86
CA ALA A 75 -9.62 15.22 -18.54
C ALA A 75 -9.88 16.70 -18.86
N GLU A 76 -9.52 17.61 -17.96
CA GLU A 76 -9.59 19.05 -18.16
C GLU A 76 -8.64 19.52 -19.27
N GLU A 77 -7.41 19.03 -19.31
CA GLU A 77 -6.44 19.37 -20.36
C GLU A 77 -6.92 18.90 -21.74
N GLU A 78 -7.47 17.68 -21.83
CA GLU A 78 -7.90 17.10 -23.10
C GLU A 78 -9.25 17.64 -23.60
N THR A 79 -10.14 18.05 -22.70
CA THR A 79 -11.52 18.43 -23.07
C THR A 79 -11.93 19.84 -22.70
N GLY A 80 -11.14 20.54 -21.90
CA GLY A 80 -11.44 21.86 -21.34
C GLY A 80 -12.47 21.83 -20.21
N LEU A 81 -12.87 20.66 -19.71
CA LEU A 81 -13.87 20.49 -18.65
C LEU A 81 -13.52 19.34 -17.72
N GLU A 82 -13.99 19.43 -16.47
CA GLU A 82 -13.97 18.31 -15.54
C GLU A 82 -14.78 17.10 -16.08
N PRO A 83 -14.37 15.87 -15.75
CA PRO A 83 -15.13 14.69 -16.10
C PRO A 83 -16.39 14.56 -15.24
N GLN A 84 -17.39 13.82 -15.75
CA GLN A 84 -18.53 13.45 -14.93
C GLN A 84 -18.11 12.40 -13.89
N PHE A 85 -18.59 12.52 -12.66
CA PHE A 85 -18.36 11.50 -11.64
C PHE A 85 -19.48 10.47 -11.67
N CYS A 86 -19.13 9.19 -11.72
CA CYS A 86 -20.15 8.13 -11.72
C CYS A 86 -20.96 8.15 -10.41
N PRO A 87 -22.31 8.30 -10.46
CA PRO A 87 -23.12 8.38 -9.25
C PRO A 87 -23.19 7.06 -8.49
N ALA A 88 -23.03 5.93 -9.19
CA ALA A 88 -23.14 4.61 -8.57
C ALA A 88 -21.96 4.27 -7.65
N CYS A 89 -20.74 4.66 -8.04
CA CYS A 89 -19.56 4.44 -7.20
C CYS A 89 -19.07 5.70 -6.49
N ALA A 90 -19.68 6.86 -6.75
CA ALA A 90 -19.33 8.17 -6.23
C ALA A 90 -17.81 8.29 -6.02
N PRO A 91 -17.01 8.41 -7.10
CA PRO A 91 -15.56 8.36 -7.05
C PRO A 91 -15.01 9.64 -6.42
N GLN A 92 -15.30 9.81 -5.13
CA GLN A 92 -14.65 10.78 -4.28
C GLN A 92 -13.16 10.43 -4.26
N GLU A 93 -12.34 11.45 -4.01
CA GLU A 93 -10.98 11.22 -3.51
C GLU A 93 -11.08 10.13 -2.44
N THR A 94 -10.49 8.98 -2.74
CA THR A 94 -9.86 8.21 -1.68
C THR A 94 -8.89 9.20 -1.11
N PRO A 95 -9.02 9.61 0.16
CA PRO A 95 -7.88 10.18 0.83
C PRO A 95 -6.72 9.19 0.57
N PRO A 96 -5.55 9.66 0.11
CA PRO A 96 -4.45 8.79 -0.30
C PRO A 96 -4.21 7.75 0.78
N ALA A 97 -4.69 6.51 0.58
CA ALA A 97 -4.75 5.46 1.59
C ALA A 97 -5.06 5.93 3.04
N GLU A 98 -5.84 7.00 3.27
CA GLU A 98 -5.65 7.84 4.46
C GLU A 98 -4.17 8.22 4.67
N ALA A 99 -3.87 9.52 4.77
CA ALA A 99 -2.85 9.86 5.75
C ALA A 99 -3.43 9.36 7.08
N VAL A 100 -3.16 8.09 7.44
CA VAL A 100 -3.59 7.52 8.71
C VAL A 100 -3.07 8.54 9.70
N HIS A 101 -3.98 9.29 10.32
CA HIS A 101 -3.59 10.26 11.32
C HIS A 101 -3.18 9.42 12.52
N LEU A 102 -1.95 8.93 12.45
CA LEU A 102 -1.30 8.23 13.52
C LEU A 102 -1.41 9.17 14.71
N THR A 103 -1.97 8.66 15.79
CA THR A 103 -1.87 9.31 17.07
C THR A 103 -0.40 9.56 17.37
N ARG A 104 -0.11 10.49 18.29
CA ARG A 104 1.29 10.77 18.66
C ARG A 104 2.03 9.47 19.04
N LEU A 105 1.38 8.61 19.82
CA LEU A 105 1.95 7.33 20.21
C LEU A 105 2.22 6.41 19.01
N GLU A 106 1.30 6.34 18.05
CA GLU A 106 1.50 5.49 16.87
C GLU A 106 2.63 5.98 15.96
N ARG A 107 2.81 7.29 15.81
CA ARG A 107 4.00 7.85 15.13
C ARG A 107 5.27 7.48 15.86
N ASP A 108 5.32 7.74 17.17
CA ASP A 108 6.49 7.45 17.98
C ASP A 108 6.85 5.94 17.90
N LEU A 109 5.86 5.04 17.85
CA LEU A 109 6.05 3.60 17.66
C LEU A 109 6.62 3.26 16.28
N VAL A 110 6.08 3.85 15.21
CA VAL A 110 6.59 3.63 13.84
C VAL A 110 8.03 4.12 13.72
N ASP A 111 8.32 5.33 14.19
CA ASP A 111 9.65 5.92 14.17
C ASP A 111 10.65 5.04 14.93
N PHE A 112 10.28 4.57 16.12
CA PHE A 112 11.12 3.66 16.90
C PHE A 112 11.42 2.33 16.19
N VAL A 113 10.41 1.74 15.54
CA VAL A 113 10.60 0.49 14.78
C VAL A 113 11.48 0.72 13.56
N LEU A 114 11.32 1.85 12.87
CA LEU A 114 12.13 2.23 11.71
C LEU A 114 13.58 2.48 12.09
N ASP A 115 13.82 3.25 13.16
CA ASP A 115 15.18 3.51 13.66
C ASP A 115 15.89 2.20 14.02
N ALA A 116 15.20 1.30 14.73
CA ALA A 116 15.74 -0.02 15.02
C ALA A 116 16.03 -0.80 13.73
N ALA A 117 15.10 -0.82 12.77
CA ALA A 117 15.30 -1.54 11.51
C ALA A 117 16.50 -1.01 10.73
N LEU A 118 16.67 0.30 10.62
CA LEU A 118 17.80 0.93 9.92
C LEU A 118 19.15 0.51 10.50
N VAL A 119 19.29 0.51 11.82
CA VAL A 119 20.51 0.02 12.48
C VAL A 119 20.80 -1.43 12.09
N HIS A 120 19.77 -2.26 11.97
CA HIS A 120 19.90 -3.68 11.66
C HIS A 120 20.05 -4.01 10.16
N LEU A 121 19.81 -3.05 9.26
CA LEU A 121 20.10 -3.19 7.83
C LEU A 121 21.60 -3.09 7.52
N GLU A 122 22.41 -2.59 8.45
CA GLU A 122 23.85 -2.55 8.26
C GLU A 122 24.45 -3.98 8.14
N PRO A 123 25.50 -4.17 7.30
CA PRO A 123 26.05 -5.50 7.03
C PRO A 123 26.48 -6.25 8.30
N ASP A 124 27.13 -5.55 9.23
CA ASP A 124 27.72 -6.14 10.44
C ASP A 124 26.76 -6.16 11.65
N SER A 125 25.52 -5.73 11.46
CA SER A 125 24.55 -5.67 12.55
C SER A 125 24.03 -7.06 12.95
N PRO A 126 23.77 -7.27 14.26
CA PRO A 126 23.18 -8.52 14.74
C PRO A 126 21.77 -8.72 14.14
N PRO A 127 21.23 -9.95 14.20
CA PRO A 127 19.86 -10.22 13.76
C PRO A 127 18.82 -9.29 14.37
N TYR A 128 17.89 -8.82 13.54
CA TYR A 128 16.76 -8.01 13.99
C TYR A 128 15.78 -8.84 14.84
N ARG A 129 15.53 -8.40 16.08
CA ARG A 129 14.71 -9.15 17.06
C ARG A 129 13.77 -8.28 17.88
N LEU A 130 13.40 -7.11 17.38
CA LEU A 130 12.53 -6.22 18.15
C LEU A 130 11.17 -6.88 18.43
N THR A 131 10.80 -6.95 19.70
CA THR A 131 9.51 -7.51 20.14
C THR A 131 8.61 -6.46 20.76
N VAL A 132 7.31 -6.79 20.90
CA VAL A 132 6.35 -5.95 21.63
C VAL A 132 6.81 -5.68 23.07
N GLY A 133 7.44 -6.66 23.71
CA GLY A 133 8.01 -6.51 25.06
C GLY A 133 9.14 -5.48 25.12
N ASP A 134 10.03 -5.48 24.13
CA ASP A 134 11.13 -4.51 24.04
C ASP A 134 10.60 -3.09 23.84
N ILE A 135 9.65 -2.93 22.92
CA ILE A 135 8.97 -1.64 22.67
C ILE A 135 8.25 -1.18 23.94
N ALA A 136 7.49 -2.06 24.61
CA ALA A 136 6.79 -1.73 25.84
C ALA A 136 7.74 -1.22 26.93
N ALA A 137 8.90 -1.86 27.10
CA ALA A 137 9.94 -1.44 28.03
C ALA A 137 10.48 -0.03 27.68
N CYS A 138 10.80 0.24 26.41
CA CYS A 138 11.29 1.54 25.95
C CYS A 138 10.28 2.67 26.18
N PHE A 139 8.99 2.40 26.02
CA PHE A 139 7.92 3.40 26.17
C PHE A 139 7.37 3.50 27.61
N ALA A 140 7.96 2.77 28.58
CA ALA A 140 7.47 2.63 29.94
C ALA A 140 5.98 2.24 30.00
N LYS A 141 5.59 1.27 29.17
CA LYS A 141 4.22 0.75 29.02
C LYS A 141 4.20 -0.76 29.22
N THR A 142 3.02 -1.34 29.39
CA THR A 142 2.83 -2.79 29.31
C THR A 142 2.49 -3.21 27.88
N PRO A 143 2.79 -4.46 27.47
CA PRO A 143 2.36 -4.98 26.16
C PRO A 143 0.86 -4.81 25.91
N GLY A 144 0.02 -4.98 26.93
CA GLY A 144 -1.44 -4.78 26.82
C GLY A 144 -1.84 -3.34 26.53
N GLN A 145 -1.09 -2.34 27.03
CA GLN A 145 -1.32 -0.93 26.69
C GLN A 145 -0.93 -0.60 25.24
N LEU A 146 -0.03 -1.38 24.65
CA LEU A 146 0.41 -1.23 23.26
C LEU A 146 -0.40 -2.06 22.26
N ALA A 147 -1.16 -3.06 22.71
CA ALA A 147 -1.91 -3.96 21.83
C ALA A 147 -2.82 -3.20 20.85
N GLY A 148 -3.69 -2.31 21.34
CA GLY A 148 -4.60 -1.54 20.47
C GLY A 148 -3.89 -0.66 19.44
N PRO A 149 -2.90 0.17 19.81
CA PRO A 149 -2.08 0.91 18.84
C PRO A 149 -1.37 0.02 17.81
N LEU A 150 -0.76 -1.09 18.24
CA LEU A 150 -0.05 -2.00 17.35
C LEU A 150 -0.99 -2.72 16.37
N GLU A 151 -2.16 -3.15 16.83
CA GLU A 151 -3.20 -3.74 15.97
C GLU A 151 -3.68 -2.75 14.90
N ARG A 152 -3.81 -1.46 15.24
CA ARG A 152 -4.17 -0.42 14.27
C ARG A 152 -3.04 -0.13 13.28
N LEU A 153 -1.79 -0.13 13.74
CA LEU A 153 -0.63 0.02 12.86
C LEU A 153 -0.48 -1.16 11.90
N GLU A 154 -0.75 -2.37 12.36
CA GLU A 154 -0.79 -3.57 11.52
C GLU A 154 -1.94 -3.51 10.50
N ALA A 155 -3.15 -3.21 10.95
CA ALA A 155 -4.31 -3.06 10.07
C ALA A 155 -4.12 -1.92 9.04
N GLY A 156 -3.43 -0.85 9.42
CA GLY A 156 -3.07 0.28 8.55
C GLY A 156 -1.86 0.01 7.65
N GLY A 157 -1.28 -1.19 7.70
CA GLY A 157 -0.17 -1.60 6.85
C GLY A 157 1.15 -0.92 7.17
N TRP A 158 1.33 -0.35 8.37
CA TRP A 158 2.60 0.27 8.79
C TRP A 158 3.56 -0.74 9.40
N LEU A 159 3.05 -1.70 10.17
CA LEU A 159 3.85 -2.72 10.85
C LEU A 159 3.30 -4.11 10.54
N THR A 160 4.12 -5.14 10.75
CA THR A 160 3.70 -6.55 10.75
C THR A 160 4.02 -7.15 12.11
N LEU A 161 3.07 -7.86 12.72
CA LEU A 161 3.27 -8.58 13.97
C LEU A 161 3.45 -10.08 13.70
N GLU A 162 4.65 -10.60 13.92
CA GLU A 162 4.93 -12.02 13.80
C GLU A 162 4.88 -12.70 15.17
N ALA A 163 3.92 -13.61 15.35
CA ALA A 163 3.86 -14.43 16.56
C ALA A 163 5.10 -15.34 16.66
N ALA A 164 5.75 -15.37 17.83
CA ALA A 164 6.90 -16.25 18.09
C ALA A 164 6.55 -17.75 18.23
N GLY A 165 5.42 -18.20 17.68
CA GLY A 165 4.90 -19.56 17.75
C GLY A 165 3.47 -19.65 18.29
N THR A 166 2.86 -20.84 18.20
CA THR A 166 1.41 -21.07 18.43
C THR A 166 0.92 -20.86 19.87
N ARG A 167 1.80 -20.59 20.85
CA ARG A 167 1.43 -20.42 22.27
C ARG A 167 2.29 -19.40 23.04
N GLY A 168 3.00 -18.49 22.36
CA GLY A 168 3.81 -17.47 23.03
C GLY A 168 2.97 -16.36 23.67
N PRO A 169 3.44 -15.70 24.74
CA PRO A 169 2.79 -14.49 25.25
C PRO A 169 2.86 -13.37 24.21
N ALA A 170 1.85 -12.49 24.16
CA ALA A 170 1.79 -11.37 23.21
C ALA A 170 3.03 -10.45 23.27
N ALA A 171 3.72 -10.41 24.41
CA ALA A 171 4.98 -9.69 24.58
C ALA A 171 6.12 -10.21 23.69
N SER A 172 6.06 -11.47 23.26
CA SER A 172 7.08 -12.11 22.43
C SER A 172 6.82 -11.97 20.92
N CYS A 173 5.72 -11.32 20.51
CA CYS A 173 5.50 -11.04 19.09
C CYS A 173 6.60 -10.13 18.56
N ARG A 174 7.23 -10.51 17.46
CA ARG A 174 8.19 -9.66 16.73
C ARG A 174 7.40 -8.59 15.98
N VAL A 175 7.98 -7.41 15.91
CA VAL A 175 7.40 -6.26 15.21
C VAL A 175 8.33 -5.88 14.09
N LEU A 176 7.85 -5.86 12.85
CA LEU A 176 8.63 -5.53 11.66
C LEU A 176 8.01 -4.32 10.94
N PRO A 177 8.82 -3.44 10.33
CA PRO A 177 8.28 -2.43 9.42
C PRO A 177 7.77 -3.08 8.14
N THR A 178 6.78 -2.46 7.51
CA THR A 178 6.32 -2.83 6.16
C THR A 178 7.02 -1.98 5.09
N PRO A 179 6.85 -2.30 3.80
CA PRO A 179 7.30 -1.42 2.72
C PRO A 179 6.72 -0.01 2.82
N GLN A 180 5.47 0.11 3.26
CA GLN A 180 4.82 1.41 3.44
C GLN A 180 5.52 2.25 4.52
N ALA A 181 5.86 1.64 5.66
CA ALA A 181 6.60 2.34 6.71
C ALA A 181 8.00 2.75 6.24
N LEU A 182 8.73 1.86 5.55
CA LEU A 182 10.05 2.21 5.01
C LEU A 182 9.97 3.39 4.03
N ARG A 183 8.96 3.43 3.15
CA ARG A 183 8.77 4.56 2.22
C ARG A 183 8.50 5.91 2.88
N SER A 184 8.14 5.94 4.17
CA SER A 184 8.02 7.20 4.90
C SER A 184 9.39 7.85 5.16
N LEU A 185 10.47 7.07 5.14
CA LEU A 185 11.84 7.55 5.25
C LEU A 185 12.33 8.11 3.92
N GLU A 186 13.00 9.26 3.96
CA GLU A 186 13.52 9.94 2.77
C GLU A 186 14.40 9.04 1.89
N ALA A 187 15.27 8.22 2.51
CA ALA A 187 16.16 7.29 1.81
C ALA A 187 15.43 6.24 0.94
N PHE A 188 14.16 5.97 1.24
CA PHE A 188 13.38 4.90 0.59
C PHE A 188 12.23 5.44 -0.28
N GLN A 189 12.00 6.76 -0.32
CA GLN A 189 10.92 7.36 -1.12
C GLN A 189 11.05 7.01 -2.60
N THR A 190 12.27 7.04 -3.14
CA THR A 190 12.57 6.71 -4.54
C THR A 190 13.03 5.27 -4.75
N ALA A 191 13.10 4.46 -3.70
CA ALA A 191 13.55 3.08 -3.80
C ALA A 191 12.51 2.22 -4.55
N SER A 192 13.01 1.29 -5.36
CA SER A 192 12.15 0.31 -6.04
C SER A 192 11.57 -0.68 -5.03
N ASP A 193 10.39 -1.25 -5.33
CA ASP A 193 9.79 -2.28 -4.47
C ASP A 193 10.73 -3.47 -4.26
N ALA A 194 11.48 -3.86 -5.29
CA ALA A 194 12.43 -4.97 -5.20
C ALA A 194 13.55 -4.71 -4.17
N MET A 195 14.05 -3.46 -4.09
CA MET A 195 15.07 -3.09 -3.09
C MET A 195 14.49 -3.12 -1.68
N ILE A 196 13.32 -2.49 -1.48
CA ILE A 196 12.65 -2.48 -0.17
C ILE A 196 12.35 -3.90 0.31
N GLN A 197 11.90 -4.78 -0.57
CA GLN A 197 11.63 -6.18 -0.25
C GLN A 197 12.92 -6.95 0.10
N ALA A 198 14.03 -6.68 -0.58
CA ALA A 198 15.32 -7.30 -0.27
C ALA A 198 15.83 -6.88 1.13
N ASP A 199 15.70 -5.60 1.46
CA ASP A 199 16.08 -5.08 2.78
C ASP A 199 15.22 -5.68 3.88
N LEU A 200 13.89 -5.73 3.70
CA LEU A 200 12.97 -6.38 4.65
C LEU A 200 13.28 -7.88 4.81
N ALA A 201 13.56 -8.60 3.71
CA ALA A 201 13.95 -10.00 3.77
C ALA A 201 15.26 -10.20 4.58
N SER A 202 16.20 -9.24 4.51
CA SER A 202 17.42 -9.30 5.31
C SER A 202 17.17 -9.19 6.82
N LEU A 203 16.09 -8.52 7.23
CA LEU A 203 15.66 -8.44 8.64
C LEU A 203 15.01 -9.74 9.14
N THR A 204 14.41 -10.54 8.24
CA THR A 204 13.77 -11.81 8.58
C THR A 204 14.72 -13.01 8.48
N ASP A 205 15.58 -13.06 7.46
CA ASP A 205 16.38 -14.24 7.10
C ASP A 205 17.67 -14.42 7.90
N ARG A 206 18.09 -13.41 8.68
CA ARG A 206 19.21 -13.55 9.63
C ARG A 206 18.77 -14.37 10.86
N ALA A 207 18.36 -15.62 10.66
CA ALA A 207 18.24 -16.58 11.75
C ALA A 207 19.59 -16.70 12.47
N PRO A 208 19.62 -16.93 13.80
CA PRO A 208 20.88 -17.17 14.49
C PRO A 208 21.56 -18.37 13.84
N GLN A 209 22.77 -18.19 13.33
CA GLN A 209 23.68 -19.31 13.21
C GLN A 209 23.82 -19.88 14.61
N ALA A 210 23.18 -21.03 14.85
CA ALA A 210 23.33 -21.75 16.09
C ALA A 210 24.83 -22.06 16.24
N GLY A 211 25.51 -21.30 17.10
CA GLY A 211 26.93 -21.42 17.35
C GLY A 211 27.25 -22.83 17.81
N ALA A 212 27.73 -23.65 16.87
CA ALA A 212 28.46 -24.86 17.15
C ALA A 212 29.85 -24.45 17.67
N GLN A 213 29.91 -24.07 18.94
CA GLN A 213 31.14 -24.11 19.73
C GLN A 213 30.84 -24.86 21.03
N ARG A 214 30.88 -26.19 20.93
CA ARG A 214 31.21 -27.03 22.07
C ARG A 214 32.72 -27.30 22.00
N ARG A 215 33.37 -26.81 23.05
CA ARG A 215 34.68 -27.13 23.64
C ARG A 215 35.54 -28.18 22.94
#